data_AF-A0A955ISE9-F1
#
_entry.id   AF-A0A955ISE9-F1
#
_cell.length_a   1.000
_cell.length_b   1.000
_cell.length_c   1.000
_cell.angle_alpha   90.00
_cell.angle_beta   90.00
_cell.angle_gamma   90.00
#
_symmetry.space_group_name_H-M   'P 1'
#
loop_
_entity.id
_entity.type
_entity.pdbx_description
1 polymer ?
#
loop_
_entity_poly.entity_id
_entity_poly.type
_entity_poly.pdbx_seq_one_letter_code
_entity_poly.pdbx_strand_id
1 'polypeptide(L)'
;MLANFFLAGVCLCSAFLYVGLAIPLIRRRVGPNPLYGIRLRQAFLSEAHWFALNAFGGRWLLIWAIPLAAIGVTLVVSPPISGSVPLILLAAFAPAIILVPWMIQVVHHARRLERDECRLVHETATRPASD
;
A
#
# COMPACT_ATOMS: atom_id res chain seq x y z
N MET A 1 3.41 -12.37 29.11
CA MET A 1 2.32 -12.76 28.19
C MET A 1 1.48 -11.58 27.72
N LEU A 2 1.03 -10.67 28.61
CA LEU A 2 0.21 -9.49 28.23
C LEU A 2 0.79 -8.65 27.07
N ALA A 3 2.09 -8.37 27.10
CA ALA A 3 2.76 -7.59 26.04
C ALA A 3 2.64 -8.23 24.64
N ASN A 4 2.77 -9.56 24.54
CA ASN A 4 2.63 -10.26 23.26
C ASN A 4 1.20 -10.12 22.72
N PHE A 5 0.18 -10.31 23.55
CA PHE A 5 -1.21 -10.17 23.13
C PHE A 5 -1.54 -8.74 22.71
N PHE A 6 -1.03 -7.74 23.43
CA PHE A 6 -1.19 -6.33 23.04
C PHE A 6 -0.56 -6.04 21.67
N LEU A 7 0.71 -6.43 21.47
CA LEU A 7 1.43 -6.23 20.21
C LEU A 7 0.83 -7.02 19.05
N ALA A 8 0.38 -8.25 19.31
CA ALA A 8 -0.34 -9.07 18.34
C ALA A 8 -1.64 -8.38 17.93
N GLY A 9 -2.40 -7.84 18.89
CA GLY A 9 -3.61 -7.07 18.64
C GLY A 9 -3.34 -5.87 17.72
N VAL A 10 -2.29 -5.09 17.98
CA VAL A 10 -1.88 -3.97 17.12
C VAL A 10 -1.60 -4.42 15.69
N CYS A 11 -0.83 -5.50 15.51
CA CYS A 11 -0.47 -6.01 14.19
C CYS A 11 -1.70 -6.55 13.43
N LEU A 12 -2.52 -7.37 14.09
CA LEU A 12 -3.70 -7.99 13.47
C LEU A 12 -4.76 -6.94 13.12
N CYS A 13 -5.09 -6.04 14.04
CA CYS A 13 -6.04 -4.95 13.77
C CYS A 13 -5.57 -4.07 12.60
N SER A 14 -4.27 -3.76 12.54
CA SER A 14 -3.69 -3.01 11.42
C SER A 14 -3.74 -3.78 10.10
N ALA A 15 -3.45 -5.08 10.11
CA ALA A 15 -3.55 -5.93 8.93
C ALA A 15 -4.99 -5.97 8.40
N PHE A 16 -5.99 -6.15 9.26
CA PHE A 16 -7.40 -6.11 8.88
C PHE A 16 -7.82 -4.72 8.35
N LEU A 17 -7.33 -3.64 8.98
CA LEU A 17 -7.54 -2.29 8.48
C LEU A 17 -6.97 -2.13 7.07
N TYR A 18 -5.73 -2.58 6.83
CA TYR A 18 -5.09 -2.49 5.51
C TYR A 18 -5.86 -3.28 4.45
N VAL A 19 -6.35 -4.47 4.78
CA VAL A 19 -7.23 -5.25 3.90
C VAL A 19 -8.53 -4.50 3.61
N GLY A 20 -9.17 -3.95 4.64
CA GLY A 20 -10.40 -3.16 4.50
C GLY A 20 -10.22 -1.93 3.61
N LEU A 21 -9.10 -1.21 3.75
CA LEU A 21 -8.74 -0.07 2.91
C LEU A 21 -8.30 -0.50 1.51
N ALA A 22 -7.76 -1.70 1.30
CA ALA A 22 -7.34 -2.16 -0.01
C ALA A 22 -8.54 -2.53 -0.91
N ILE A 23 -9.59 -3.15 -0.35
CA ILE A 23 -10.70 -3.72 -1.13
C ILE A 23 -11.41 -2.69 -2.03
N PRO A 24 -11.83 -1.50 -1.55
CA PRO A 24 -12.50 -0.50 -2.39
C PRO A 24 -11.62 0.02 -3.52
N LEU A 25 -10.30 0.17 -3.25
CA LEU A 25 -9.31 0.64 -4.22
C LEU A 25 -9.10 -0.38 -5.34
N ILE A 26 -8.95 -1.66 -4.99
CA ILE A 26 -8.78 -2.76 -5.97
C ILE A 26 -10.01 -2.87 -6.87
N ARG A 27 -11.21 -2.72 -6.29
CA ARG A 27 -12.49 -2.81 -7.02
C ARG A 27 -12.80 -1.57 -7.86
N ARG A 28 -11.93 -0.54 -7.86
CA ARG A 28 -12.12 0.71 -8.62
C ARG A 28 -13.48 1.36 -8.36
N ARG A 29 -13.98 1.30 -7.12
CA ARG A 29 -15.30 1.84 -6.75
C ARG A 29 -15.26 3.27 -6.23
N VAL A 30 -14.07 3.78 -5.95
CA VAL A 30 -13.88 5.08 -5.31
C VAL A 30 -13.24 6.02 -6.30
N GLY A 31 -13.97 7.06 -6.70
CA GLY A 31 -13.45 8.14 -7.54
C GLY A 31 -12.53 9.11 -6.80
N PRO A 32 -11.93 10.08 -7.53
CA PRO A 32 -11.07 11.10 -6.95
C PRO A 32 -11.77 11.86 -5.81
N ASN A 33 -11.17 11.85 -4.62
CA ASN A 33 -11.74 12.50 -3.44
C ASN A 33 -10.63 13.04 -2.52
N PRO A 34 -10.95 14.01 -1.63
CA PRO A 34 -9.94 14.68 -0.80
C PRO A 34 -9.47 13.86 0.40
N LEU A 35 -10.16 12.78 0.78
CA LEU A 35 -9.91 12.09 2.05
C LEU A 35 -9.27 10.71 1.91
N TYR A 36 -9.46 10.05 0.77
CA TYR A 36 -9.21 8.62 0.63
C TYR A 36 -8.61 8.26 -0.72
N GLY A 37 -7.74 7.25 -0.72
CA GLY A 37 -6.95 6.83 -1.88
C GLY A 37 -5.53 7.41 -1.89
N ILE A 38 -4.77 7.00 -2.89
CA ILE A 38 -3.37 7.38 -3.09
C ILE A 38 -3.35 8.69 -3.89
N ARG A 39 -3.00 9.76 -3.20
CA ARG A 39 -3.10 11.14 -3.71
C ARG A 39 -1.76 11.69 -4.19
N LEU A 40 -1.05 10.88 -4.97
CA LEU A 40 0.14 11.36 -5.69
C LEU A 40 -0.31 12.24 -6.88
N ARG A 41 0.51 13.21 -7.28
CA ARG A 41 0.20 14.13 -8.40
C ARG A 41 -0.22 13.37 -9.66
N GLN A 42 0.45 12.25 -9.93
CA GLN A 42 0.19 11.37 -11.07
C GLN A 42 -1.21 10.75 -11.05
N ALA A 43 -1.82 10.57 -9.88
CA ALA A 43 -3.17 10.03 -9.75
C ALA A 43 -4.24 10.99 -10.31
N PHE A 44 -3.94 12.28 -10.36
CA PHE A 44 -4.87 13.33 -10.77
C PHE A 44 -4.72 13.75 -12.23
N LEU A 45 -3.88 13.06 -13.01
CA LEU A 45 -3.72 13.33 -14.45
C LEU A 45 -5.00 12.98 -15.23
N SER A 46 -5.66 11.87 -14.87
CA SER A 46 -6.97 11.51 -15.39
C SER A 46 -7.67 10.51 -14.44
N GLU A 47 -8.97 10.29 -14.65
CA GLU A 47 -9.73 9.28 -13.90
C GLU A 47 -9.16 7.86 -14.11
N ALA A 48 -8.66 7.57 -15.32
CA ALA A 48 -7.97 6.32 -15.61
C ALA A 48 -6.70 6.16 -14.76
N HIS A 49 -5.90 7.22 -14.61
CA HIS A 49 -4.72 7.22 -13.72
C HIS A 49 -5.09 7.03 -12.25
N TRP A 50 -6.14 7.71 -11.79
CA TRP A 50 -6.66 7.56 -10.44
C TRP A 50 -6.94 6.08 -10.14
N PHE A 51 -7.74 5.42 -10.97
CA PHE A 51 -8.11 4.03 -10.77
C PHE A 51 -6.94 3.05 -11.00
N ALA A 52 -6.03 3.33 -11.94
CA ALA A 52 -4.86 2.51 -12.17
C ALA A 52 -3.93 2.49 -10.95
N LEU A 53 -3.57 3.67 -10.44
CA LEU A 53 -2.66 3.81 -9.31
C LEU A 53 -3.30 3.28 -8.01
N ASN A 54 -4.56 3.61 -7.75
CA ASN A 54 -5.25 3.14 -6.55
C ASN A 54 -5.45 1.62 -6.56
N ALA A 55 -5.84 1.03 -7.70
CA ALA A 55 -5.95 -0.42 -7.78
C ALA A 55 -4.60 -1.11 -7.58
N PHE A 56 -3.52 -0.57 -8.14
CA PHE A 56 -2.17 -1.07 -7.93
C PHE A 56 -1.77 -0.99 -6.45
N GLY A 57 -1.87 0.19 -5.84
CA GLY A 57 -1.47 0.37 -4.45
C GLY A 57 -2.34 -0.39 -3.47
N GLY A 58 -3.64 -0.57 -3.75
CA GLY A 58 -4.52 -1.46 -3.00
C GLY A 58 -4.07 -2.92 -3.05
N ARG A 59 -3.71 -3.45 -4.24
CA ARG A 59 -3.21 -4.83 -4.38
C ARG A 59 -1.92 -5.04 -3.57
N TRP A 60 -0.98 -4.10 -3.65
CA TRP A 60 0.26 -4.20 -2.89
C TRP A 60 0.04 -3.99 -1.39
N LEU A 61 -0.89 -3.14 -0.97
CA LEU A 61 -1.26 -3.00 0.43
C LEU A 61 -1.81 -4.32 1.00
N LEU A 62 -2.62 -5.04 0.22
CA LEU A 62 -3.11 -6.37 0.58
C LEU A 62 -1.97 -7.38 0.73
N ILE A 63 -1.02 -7.40 -0.21
CA ILE A 63 0.17 -8.27 -0.14
C ILE A 63 0.98 -7.97 1.12
N TRP A 64 1.20 -6.70 1.44
CA TRP A 64 1.95 -6.27 2.61
C TRP A 64 1.21 -6.47 3.95
N ALA A 65 -0.11 -6.62 3.93
CA ALA A 65 -0.87 -7.01 5.12
C ALA A 65 -0.58 -8.47 5.55
N ILE A 66 -0.16 -9.35 4.63
CA ILE A 66 0.15 -10.76 4.91
C ILE A 66 1.31 -10.91 5.91
N PRO A 67 2.52 -10.37 5.67
CA PRO A 67 3.61 -10.47 6.65
C PRO A 67 3.26 -9.79 7.97
N LEU A 68 2.47 -8.71 7.96
CA LEU A 68 2.01 -8.07 9.19
C LEU A 68 1.10 -8.99 10.02
N ALA A 69 0.14 -9.67 9.36
CA ALA A 69 -0.71 -10.66 10.00
C ALA A 69 0.12 -11.84 10.54
N ALA A 70 1.12 -12.31 9.78
CA ALA A 70 2.01 -13.38 10.21
C ALA A 70 2.82 -13.00 11.47
N ILE A 71 3.31 -11.76 11.58
CA ILE A 71 3.95 -11.24 12.81
C ILE A 71 2.96 -11.30 13.98
N GLY A 72 1.73 -10.82 13.77
CA GLY A 72 0.69 -10.85 14.79
C GLY A 72 0.39 -12.27 15.30
N VAL A 73 0.19 -13.23 14.40
CA VAL A 73 -0.04 -14.65 14.76
C VAL A 73 1.18 -15.23 15.48
N THR A 74 2.39 -14.94 15.01
CA THR A 74 3.64 -15.42 15.62
C THR A 74 3.76 -14.95 17.07
N LEU A 75 3.42 -13.69 17.36
CA LEU A 75 3.44 -13.14 18.72
C LEU A 75 2.46 -13.85 19.68
N VAL A 76 1.31 -14.30 19.18
CA VAL A 76 0.31 -15.06 19.98
C VAL A 76 0.85 -16.42 20.41
N VAL A 77 1.53 -17.13 19.51
CA VAL A 77 1.98 -18.51 19.75
C VAL A 77 3.39 -18.60 20.36
N SER A 78 4.14 -17.48 20.36
CA SER A 78 5.52 -17.44 20.86
C SER A 78 5.59 -17.15 22.37
N PRO A 79 6.68 -17.55 23.05
CA PRO A 79 6.97 -17.12 24.42
C PRO A 79 6.99 -15.59 24.59
N PRO A 80 6.82 -15.07 25.81
CA PRO A 80 6.84 -13.65 26.08
C PRO A 80 8.15 -12.97 25.64
N ILE A 81 8.04 -11.92 24.82
CA ILE A 81 9.22 -11.18 24.32
C ILE A 81 9.77 -10.15 25.33
N SER A 82 9.30 -10.18 26.58
CA SER A 82 9.46 -9.12 27.59
C SER A 82 10.89 -8.76 27.97
N GLY A 83 11.89 -9.56 27.58
CA GLY A 83 13.31 -9.28 27.84
C GLY A 83 14.05 -8.54 26.72
N SER A 84 13.41 -8.28 25.57
CA SER A 84 14.08 -7.75 24.38
C SER A 84 13.43 -6.47 23.89
N VAL A 85 13.85 -5.33 24.45
CA VAL A 85 13.38 -3.99 24.04
C VAL A 85 13.43 -3.77 22.51
N PRO A 86 14.49 -4.19 21.77
CA PRO A 86 14.51 -4.03 20.32
C PRO A 86 13.40 -4.80 19.59
N LEU A 87 13.08 -6.02 20.04
CA LEU A 87 12.01 -6.83 19.43
C LEU A 87 10.63 -6.24 19.73
N ILE A 88 10.44 -5.69 20.94
CA ILE A 88 9.21 -4.99 21.32
C ILE A 88 8.99 -3.77 20.42
N LEU A 89 10.02 -2.94 20.22
CA LEU A 89 9.94 -1.78 19.35
C LEU A 89 9.68 -2.18 17.89
N LEU A 90 10.38 -3.20 17.39
CA LEU A 90 10.19 -3.70 16.02
C LEU A 90 8.73 -4.16 15.81
N ALA A 91 8.18 -4.94 16.75
CA ALA A 91 6.79 -5.39 16.69
C ALA A 91 5.78 -4.23 16.81
N ALA A 92 6.02 -3.28 17.71
CA ALA A 92 5.14 -2.12 17.89
C ALA A 92 5.07 -1.23 16.65
N PHE A 93 6.19 -1.04 15.96
CA PHE A 93 6.28 -0.21 14.76
C PHE A 93 6.13 -0.99 13.45
N ALA A 94 5.95 -2.31 13.49
CA ALA A 94 5.80 -3.16 12.31
C ALA A 94 4.74 -2.66 11.31
N PRO A 95 3.54 -2.20 11.73
CA PRO A 95 2.55 -1.63 10.80
C PRO A 95 3.12 -0.46 9.99
N ALA A 96 3.80 0.48 10.65
CA ALA A 96 4.39 1.65 10.00
C ALA A 96 5.59 1.28 9.12
N ILE A 97 6.44 0.36 9.56
CA ILE A 97 7.62 -0.10 8.83
C ILE A 97 7.21 -0.72 7.48
N ILE A 98 6.14 -1.53 7.47
CA ILE A 98 5.66 -2.19 6.25
C ILE A 98 5.09 -1.19 5.22
N LEU A 99 4.58 -0.03 5.66
CA LEU A 99 4.12 1.01 4.75
C LEU A 99 5.26 1.66 3.96
N VAL A 100 6.51 1.60 4.44
CA VAL A 100 7.67 2.18 3.74
C VAL A 100 7.93 1.51 2.39
N PRO A 101 8.20 0.19 2.31
CA PRO A 101 8.39 -0.48 1.02
C PRO A 101 7.12 -0.45 0.17
N TRP A 102 5.92 -0.46 0.76
CA TRP A 102 4.66 -0.26 0.02
C TRP A 102 4.63 1.10 -0.68
N MET A 103 4.95 2.18 0.04
CA MET A 103 4.92 3.53 -0.51
C MET A 103 5.98 3.69 -1.60
N ILE A 104 7.17 3.12 -1.43
CA ILE A 104 8.22 3.13 -2.47
C ILE A 104 7.70 2.47 -3.76
N GLN A 105 7.01 1.33 -3.67
CA GLN A 105 6.46 0.63 -4.82
C GLN A 105 5.37 1.44 -5.53
N VAL A 106 4.49 2.08 -4.77
CA VAL A 106 3.44 2.96 -5.29
C VAL A 106 4.04 4.18 -5.99
N VAL A 107 5.03 4.86 -5.40
CA VAL A 107 5.70 6.01 -6.04
C VAL A 107 6.43 5.59 -7.32
N HIS A 108 7.14 4.45 -7.29
CA HIS A 108 7.83 3.95 -8.47
C HIS A 108 6.84 3.60 -9.60
N HIS A 109 5.68 3.03 -9.27
CA HIS A 109 4.62 2.76 -10.24
C HIS A 109 3.96 4.05 -10.76
N ALA A 110 3.68 5.03 -9.88
CA ALA A 110 3.15 6.32 -10.28
C ALA A 110 4.08 7.03 -11.29
N ARG A 111 5.39 7.03 -11.02
CA ARG A 111 6.39 7.58 -11.94
C ARG A 111 6.48 6.80 -13.25
N ARG A 112 6.14 5.51 -13.28
CA ARG A 112 6.05 4.73 -14.53
C ARG A 112 4.86 5.17 -15.35
N LEU A 113 3.68 5.27 -14.74
CA LEU A 113 2.46 5.72 -15.41
C LEU A 113 2.64 7.10 -16.08
N GLU A 114 3.20 8.08 -15.36
CA GLU A 114 3.49 9.42 -15.91
C GLU A 114 4.47 9.39 -17.10
N ARG A 115 5.49 8.52 -17.05
CA ARG A 115 6.43 8.37 -18.18
C ARG A 115 5.79 7.73 -19.39
N ASP A 116 4.94 6.73 -19.18
CA ASP A 116 4.26 6.02 -20.27
C ASP A 116 3.27 6.96 -20.98
N GLU A 117 2.56 7.80 -20.23
CA GLU A 117 1.69 8.84 -20.79
C GLU A 117 2.47 9.86 -21.65
N CYS A 118 3.59 10.40 -21.15
CA CYS A 118 4.44 11.30 -21.93
C CYS A 118 4.97 10.66 -23.23
N ARG A 119 5.31 9.36 -23.20
CA ARG A 119 5.76 8.63 -24.41
C ARG A 119 4.65 8.53 -25.44
N LEU A 120 3.44 8.16 -25.02
CA LEU A 120 2.30 8.02 -25.93
C LEU A 120 1.93 9.36 -26.58
N VAL A 121 1.97 10.46 -25.83
CA VAL A 121 1.74 11.82 -26.36
C VAL A 121 2.80 12.18 -27.42
N HIS A 122 4.07 11.89 -27.15
CA HIS A 122 5.16 12.16 -28.10
C HIS A 122 5.02 11.32 -29.38
N GLU A 123 4.77 10.01 -29.26
CA GLU A 123 4.57 9.12 -30.41
C GLU A 123 3.40 9.57 -31.29
N THR A 124 2.27 9.94 -30.66
CA THR A 124 1.07 10.43 -31.37
C THR A 124 1.35 11.75 -32.10
N ALA A 125 2.16 12.63 -31.53
CA ALA A 125 2.53 13.91 -32.17
C ALA A 125 3.50 13.74 -33.36
N THR A 126 4.33 12.70 -33.35
CA THR A 126 5.31 12.42 -34.42
C THR A 126 4.77 11.53 -35.53
N ARG A 127 3.58 10.95 -35.38
CA ARG A 127 3.00 10.02 -36.35
C ARG A 127 2.53 10.83 -37.58
N PRO A 128 3.09 10.60 -38.78
CA PRO A 128 2.61 11.29 -39.98
C PRO A 128 1.14 10.92 -40.20
N ALA A 129 0.32 11.90 -40.60
CA ALA A 129 -1.06 11.66 -41.00
C ALA A 129 -1.02 10.65 -42.15
N SER A 130 -1.51 9.44 -41.91
CA SER A 130 -1.64 8.43 -42.94
C SER A 130 -2.81 8.83 -43.83
N ASP A 131 -2.49 9.38 -45.00
CA ASP A 131 -3.39 9.56 -46.14
C ASP A 131 -3.84 8.20 -46.72
#